data_AF-A0A2M9ZJ95-F1
#
_entry.id   AF-A0A2M9ZJ95-F1
#
_cell.length_a   1.000
_cell.length_b   1.000
_cell.length_c   1.000
_cell.angle_alpha   90.00
_cell.angle_beta   90.00
_cell.angle_gamma   90.00
#
_symmetry.space_group_name_H-M   'P 1'
#
loop_
_entity.id
_entity.type
_entity.pdbx_description
1 polymer ?
#
loop_
_entity_poly.entity_id
_entity_poly.type
_entity_poly.pdbx_seq_one_letter_code
_entity_poly.pdbx_strand_id
1 'polypeptide(L)'
;MNLEFLRNLSHKFIVAGLLALYYWSIVFIVITGFGLKVFKQRLTELFLISVLGISVIIIGCFLLNILTNLTIIADSIKVGESVKDKDVLKQNIQKQRYTYYGSVFLLPSLLVSFLFLGDYLTLNKKEIYWSETLLN
;
A
#
# COMPACT_ATOMS: atom_id res chain seq x y z
N MET A 1 -7.67 -17.89 21.24
CA MET A 1 -6.90 -17.16 20.19
C MET A 1 -6.38 -15.86 20.81
N ASN A 2 -5.14 -15.46 20.54
CA ASN A 2 -4.60 -14.23 21.13
C ASN A 2 -5.16 -12.99 20.43
N LEU A 3 -6.07 -12.25 21.08
CA LEU A 3 -6.70 -11.04 20.55
C LEU A 3 -5.65 -9.93 20.27
N GLU A 4 -4.58 -9.87 21.06
CA GLU A 4 -3.51 -8.89 20.83
C GLU A 4 -2.76 -9.15 19.53
N PHE A 5 -2.53 -10.44 19.20
CA PHE A 5 -1.92 -10.83 17.93
C PHE A 5 -2.79 -10.41 16.75
N LEU A 6 -4.10 -10.68 16.81
CA LEU A 6 -5.04 -10.30 15.75
C LEU A 6 -5.07 -8.79 15.55
N ARG A 7 -5.17 -8.01 16.65
CA ARG A 7 -5.15 -6.54 16.61
C ARG A 7 -3.87 -6.00 15.96
N ASN A 8 -2.71 -6.49 16.38
CA ASN A 8 -1.42 -6.04 15.87
C ASN A 8 -1.23 -6.40 14.39
N LEU A 9 -1.70 -7.58 13.99
CA LEU A 9 -1.67 -8.02 12.60
C LEU A 9 -2.59 -7.16 11.73
N SER A 10 -3.83 -6.91 12.16
CA SER A 10 -4.77 -6.04 11.46
C SER A 10 -4.20 -4.63 11.28
N HIS A 11 -3.56 -4.05 12.31
CA HIS A 11 -2.94 -2.74 12.19
C HIS A 11 -1.83 -2.71 11.13
N LYS A 12 -0.97 -3.74 11.07
CA LYS A 12 0.08 -3.85 10.05
C LYS A 12 -0.51 -3.93 8.65
N PHE A 13 -1.56 -4.72 8.44
CA PHE A 13 -2.22 -4.85 7.14
C PHE A 13 -2.93 -3.56 6.71
N ILE A 14 -3.55 -2.81 7.64
CA ILE A 14 -4.13 -1.50 7.34
C ILE A 14 -3.06 -0.54 6.81
N VAL A 15 -1.93 -0.43 7.52
CA VAL A 15 -0.82 0.45 7.12
C VAL A 15 -0.22 0.00 5.79
N ALA A 16 0.02 -1.31 5.61
CA ALA A 16 0.54 -1.85 4.36
C ALA A 16 -0.42 -1.62 3.18
N GLY A 17 -1.73 -1.78 3.39
CA GLY A 17 -2.76 -1.53 2.39
C GLY A 17 -2.80 -0.06 1.99
N LEU A 18 -2.76 0.87 2.94
CA LEU A 18 -2.73 2.31 2.67
C LEU A 18 -1.49 2.71 1.87
N LEU A 19 -0.32 2.19 2.25
CA LEU A 19 0.93 2.41 1.50
C LEU A 19 0.83 1.83 0.08
N ALA A 20 0.36 0.60 -0.06
CA ALA A 20 0.17 -0.03 -1.36
C ALA A 20 -0.78 0.80 -2.26
N LEU A 21 -1.89 1.30 -1.72
CA LEU A 21 -2.83 2.15 -2.44
C LEU A 21 -2.18 3.46 -2.89
N TYR A 22 -1.40 4.10 -2.02
CA TYR A 22 -0.64 5.30 -2.33
C TYR A 22 0.36 5.07 -3.47
N TYR A 23 1.24 4.07 -3.35
CA TYR A 23 2.21 3.75 -4.40
C TYR A 23 1.54 3.38 -5.71
N TRP A 24 0.48 2.59 -5.64
CA TRP A 24 -0.23 2.14 -6.82
C TRP A 24 -0.92 3.29 -7.56
N SER A 25 -1.47 4.27 -6.82
CA SER A 25 -2.02 5.49 -7.42
C SER A 25 -0.94 6.32 -8.13
N ILE A 26 0.27 6.43 -7.59
CA ILE A 26 1.39 7.12 -8.25
C ILE A 26 1.75 6.44 -9.56
N VAL A 27 1.90 5.11 -9.54
CA VAL A 27 2.21 4.32 -10.75
C VAL A 27 1.14 4.55 -11.82
N PHE A 28 -0.14 4.50 -11.44
CA PHE A 28 -1.23 4.74 -12.37
C PHE A 28 -1.22 6.15 -12.96
N ILE A 29 -0.98 7.17 -12.14
CA ILE A 29 -0.88 8.58 -12.59
C ILE A 29 0.28 8.75 -13.57
N VAL A 30 1.44 8.13 -13.30
CA VAL A 30 2.62 8.23 -14.17
C VAL A 30 2.35 7.58 -15.52
N ILE A 31 1.81 6.35 -15.52
CA ILE A 31 1.50 5.62 -16.75
C ILE A 31 0.46 6.38 -17.60
N THR A 32 -0.60 6.86 -16.96
CA THR A 32 -1.72 7.50 -17.64
C THR A 32 -1.37 8.93 -18.07
N GLY A 33 -0.71 9.69 -17.21
CA GLY A 33 -0.35 11.09 -17.42
C GLY A 33 0.75 11.30 -18.46
N PHE A 34 1.74 10.39 -18.51
CA PHE A 34 2.79 10.43 -19.53
C PHE A 34 2.48 9.56 -20.76
N GLY A 35 1.36 8.82 -20.75
CA GLY A 35 0.88 8.08 -21.91
C GLY A 35 1.77 6.92 -22.32
N LEU A 36 2.42 6.25 -21.36
CA LEU A 36 3.27 5.07 -21.58
C LEU A 36 2.48 3.97 -22.33
N LYS A 37 2.64 3.90 -23.66
CA LYS A 37 1.77 3.12 -24.57
C LYS A 37 1.83 1.62 -24.31
N VAL A 38 2.97 1.12 -23.82
CA VAL A 38 3.21 -0.30 -23.52
C VAL A 38 2.30 -0.80 -22.39
N PHE A 39 1.89 0.10 -21.49
CA PHE A 39 1.27 -0.26 -20.23
C PHE A 39 -0.21 0.13 -20.14
N LYS A 40 -0.66 1.10 -20.94
CA LYS A 40 -1.94 1.79 -20.77
C LYS A 40 -3.21 0.90 -20.83
N GLN A 41 -3.27 -0.06 -21.75
CA GLN A 41 -4.55 -0.73 -22.04
C GLN A 41 -4.95 -1.76 -20.98
N ARG A 42 -4.00 -2.54 -20.43
CA ARG A 42 -4.30 -3.52 -19.37
C ARG A 42 -4.25 -2.94 -17.95
N LEU A 43 -3.59 -1.79 -17.76
CA LEU A 43 -3.46 -1.21 -16.42
C LEU A 43 -4.73 -0.57 -15.90
N THR A 44 -5.57 0.04 -16.75
CA THR A 44 -6.77 0.73 -16.27
C THR A 44 -7.78 -0.24 -15.63
N GLU A 45 -7.98 -1.40 -16.24
CA GLU A 45 -8.86 -2.45 -15.70
C GLU A 45 -8.28 -3.05 -14.41
N LEU A 46 -6.98 -3.37 -14.42
CA LEU A 46 -6.30 -3.88 -13.23
C LEU A 46 -6.26 -2.86 -12.10
N PHE A 47 -6.14 -1.57 -12.40
CA PHE A 47 -6.10 -0.50 -11.42
C PHE A 47 -7.39 -0.45 -10.62
N LEU A 48 -8.54 -0.49 -11.28
CA LEU A 48 -9.83 -0.38 -10.60
C LEU A 48 -10.10 -1.61 -9.73
N ILE A 49 -9.83 -2.82 -10.24
CA ILE A 49 -9.99 -4.07 -9.49
C ILE A 49 -9.04 -4.14 -8.29
N SER A 50 -7.78 -3.72 -8.47
CA SER A 50 -6.80 -3.72 -7.37
C SER A 50 -7.10 -2.67 -6.31
N VAL A 51 -7.57 -1.47 -6.68
CA VAL A 51 -8.03 -0.46 -5.71
C VAL A 51 -9.19 -1.01 -4.89
N LEU A 52 -10.17 -1.66 -5.53
CA LEU A 52 -11.28 -2.31 -4.83
C LEU A 52 -10.78 -3.43 -3.91
N GLY A 53 -9.89 -4.31 -4.39
CA GLY A 53 -9.34 -5.41 -3.60
C GLY A 53 -8.56 -4.94 -2.37
N ILE A 54 -7.67 -3.96 -2.54
CA ILE A 54 -6.93 -3.36 -1.43
C ILE A 54 -7.88 -2.67 -0.45
N SER A 55 -8.91 -1.97 -0.94
CA SER A 55 -9.91 -1.32 -0.09
C SER A 55 -10.68 -2.32 0.76
N VAL A 56 -11.10 -3.45 0.18
CA VAL A 56 -11.77 -4.53 0.92
C VAL A 56 -10.86 -5.09 2.03
N ILE A 57 -9.57 -5.29 1.75
CA ILE A 57 -8.60 -5.75 2.76
C ILE A 57 -8.46 -4.73 3.90
N ILE A 58 -8.31 -3.44 3.57
CA ILE A 58 -8.20 -2.37 4.57
C ILE A 58 -9.45 -2.32 5.44
N ILE A 59 -10.64 -2.32 4.82
CA ILE A 59 -11.92 -2.27 5.53
C ILE A 59 -12.09 -3.50 6.42
N GLY A 60 -11.79 -4.70 5.91
CA GLY A 60 -11.85 -5.93 6.70
C GLY A 60 -10.92 -5.91 7.90
N CYS A 61 -9.66 -5.49 7.70
CA CYS A 61 -8.71 -5.36 8.80
C CYS A 61 -9.10 -4.26 9.79
N PHE A 62 -9.70 -3.17 9.33
CA PHE A 62 -10.21 -2.09 10.16
C PHE A 62 -11.36 -2.56 11.05
N LEU A 63 -12.32 -3.27 10.48
CA LEU A 63 -13.42 -3.88 11.23
C LEU A 63 -12.89 -4.89 12.26
N LEU A 64 -11.94 -5.75 11.89
CA LEU A 64 -11.30 -6.67 12.82
C LEU A 64 -10.56 -5.92 13.95
N ASN A 65 -9.88 -4.82 13.64
CA ASN A 65 -9.19 -4.00 14.64
C ASN A 65 -10.18 -3.43 15.68
N ILE A 66 -11.29 -2.85 15.21
CA ILE A 66 -12.37 -2.33 16.07
C ILE A 66 -12.97 -3.45 16.91
N LEU A 67 -13.39 -4.55 16.28
CA LEU A 67 -14.07 -5.66 16.94
C LEU A 67 -13.18 -6.25 18.04
N THR A 68 -11.91 -6.48 17.72
CA THR A 68 -10.94 -7.04 18.67
C THR A 68 -10.72 -6.11 19.86
N ASN A 69 -10.65 -4.80 19.61
CA ASN A 69 -10.53 -3.80 20.68
C ASN A 69 -11.78 -3.80 21.59
N LEU A 70 -12.98 -3.86 21.01
CA LEU A 70 -14.23 -3.95 21.77
C LEU A 70 -14.32 -5.25 22.58
N THR A 71 -13.88 -6.40 22.03
CA THR A 71 -13.85 -7.67 22.78
C THR A 71 -12.93 -7.59 24.00
N ILE A 72 -11.74 -6.99 23.85
CA ILE A 72 -10.80 -6.80 24.96
C ILE A 72 -11.44 -5.94 26.06
N ILE A 73 -12.11 -4.85 25.69
CA ILE A 73 -12.80 -3.97 26.65
C ILE A 73 -13.95 -4.73 27.34
N ALA A 74 -14.78 -5.45 26.59
CA ALA A 74 -15.91 -6.19 27.14
C ALA A 74 -15.46 -7.29 28.13
N ASP A 75 -14.37 -7.99 27.83
CA ASP A 75 -13.80 -9.00 28.74
C ASP A 75 -13.21 -8.35 30.00
N SER A 76 -12.54 -7.19 29.86
CA SER A 76 -12.01 -6.46 31.01
C SER A 76 -13.09 -5.96 31.98
N ILE A 77 -14.29 -5.66 31.49
CA ILE A 77 -15.44 -5.24 32.31
C ILE A 77 -16.07 -6.44 33.05
N LYS A 78 -16.13 -7.62 32.41
CA LYS A 78 -16.74 -8.84 32.99
C LYS A 78 -15.94 -9.45 34.14
N VAL A 79 -14.61 -9.28 34.14
CA VAL A 79 -13.72 -9.91 35.14
C VAL A 79 -13.71 -9.17 36.49
N GLY A 80 -14.45 -8.06 36.64
CA GLY A 80 -14.54 -7.35 37.93
C GLY A 80 -13.20 -6.74 38.33
N GLU A 81 -12.86 -5.63 37.68
CA GLU A 81 -11.83 -4.66 38.08
C GLU A 81 -10.53 -5.25 38.66
N SER A 82 -9.63 -5.65 37.75
CA SER A 82 -8.18 -5.53 37.99
C SER A 82 -7.54 -4.80 36.82
N VAL A 83 -8.10 -3.63 36.46
CA VAL A 83 -7.41 -2.66 35.60
C VAL A 83 -6.34 -1.96 36.45
N LYS A 84 -5.31 -2.73 36.83
CA LYS A 84 -3.97 -2.16 36.85
C LYS A 84 -3.68 -1.73 35.41
N ASP A 85 -2.97 -0.62 35.32
CA ASP A 85 -2.51 0.00 34.10
C ASP A 85 -3.54 0.90 33.42
N LYS A 86 -3.70 2.05 34.10
CA LYS A 86 -3.78 3.39 33.50
C LYS A 86 -2.68 3.70 32.45
N ASP A 87 -2.10 2.70 31.78
CA ASP A 87 -1.16 2.84 30.68
C ASP A 87 -1.83 2.73 29.29
N VAL A 88 -3.12 2.38 29.22
CA VAL A 88 -3.88 2.41 27.95
C VAL A 88 -4.10 3.85 27.43
N LEU A 89 -3.94 4.85 28.30
CA LEU A 89 -3.98 6.28 27.95
C LEU A 89 -2.59 6.94 27.88
N LYS A 90 -1.51 6.22 28.21
CA LYS A 90 -0.17 6.64 27.81
C LYS A 90 0.00 6.24 26.37
N GLN A 91 -0.49 7.14 25.53
CA GLN A 91 0.10 7.50 24.26
C GLN A 91 1.62 7.44 24.41
N ASN A 92 2.19 6.27 24.16
CA ASN A 92 3.59 6.11 23.88
C ASN A 92 3.75 6.78 22.51
N ILE A 93 3.82 8.13 22.53
CA ILE A 93 4.54 8.91 21.54
C ILE A 93 5.99 8.50 21.71
N GLN A 94 6.28 7.23 21.43
CA GLN A 94 7.63 6.75 21.30
C GLN A 94 8.10 7.44 20.04
N LYS A 95 8.97 8.41 20.26
CA LYS A 95 9.69 9.25 19.32
C LYS A 95 10.30 8.38 18.22
N GLN A 96 9.48 7.91 17.28
CA GLN A 96 9.90 7.14 16.13
C GLN A 96 10.39 8.18 15.12
N ARG A 97 11.60 8.65 15.43
CA ARG A 97 12.44 9.54 14.65
C ARG A 97 12.23 9.26 13.17
N TYR A 98 11.79 10.29 12.44
CA TYR A 98 12.06 10.77 11.07
C TYR A 98 12.74 9.89 10.00
N THR A 99 13.20 8.68 10.28
CA THR A 99 13.90 7.79 9.36
C THR A 99 12.95 7.06 8.40
N TYR A 100 11.64 7.02 8.67
CA TYR A 100 10.67 6.37 7.78
C TYR A 100 10.14 7.28 6.66
N TYR A 101 10.11 8.61 6.86
CA TYR A 101 9.60 9.54 5.84
C TYR A 101 10.48 9.59 4.58
N GLY A 102 11.79 9.40 4.72
CA GLY A 102 12.69 9.32 3.57
C GLY A 102 12.39 8.12 2.66
N SER A 103 12.09 6.96 3.24
CA SER A 103 11.79 5.75 2.47
C SER A 103 10.48 5.87 1.68
N VAL A 104 9.47 6.54 2.24
CA VAL A 104 8.16 6.75 1.57
C VAL A 104 8.28 7.68 0.35
N PHE A 105 9.24 8.59 0.33
CA PHE A 105 9.48 9.50 -0.79
C PHE A 105 10.54 9.03 -1.80
N LEU A 106 11.51 8.21 -1.40
CA LEU A 106 12.56 7.70 -2.30
C LEU A 106 12.08 6.56 -3.19
N LEU A 107 11.24 5.67 -2.67
CA LEU A 107 10.70 4.52 -3.41
C LEU A 107 9.83 4.91 -4.62
N PRO A 108 8.89 5.88 -4.52
CA PRO A 108 8.10 6.32 -5.67
C PRO A 108 9.00 6.96 -6.73
N SER A 109 9.98 7.78 -6.35
CA SER A 109 10.91 8.38 -7.31
C SER A 109 11.72 7.33 -8.08
N LEU A 110 12.19 6.28 -7.41
CA LEU A 110 12.88 5.17 -8.07
C LEU A 110 11.97 4.42 -9.06
N LEU A 111 10.70 4.17 -8.67
CA LEU A 111 9.70 3.53 -9.51
C LEU A 111 9.40 4.35 -10.77
N VAL A 112 9.28 5.68 -10.64
CA VAL A 112 9.08 6.58 -11.78
C VAL A 112 10.26 6.48 -12.75
N SER A 113 11.50 6.58 -12.26
CA SER A 113 12.68 6.43 -13.11
C SER A 113 12.71 5.08 -13.83
N PHE A 114 12.36 4.00 -13.14
CA PHE A 114 12.30 2.66 -13.74
C PHE A 114 11.23 2.55 -14.84
N LEU A 115 10.03 3.12 -14.61
CA LEU A 115 8.96 3.15 -15.59
C LEU A 115 9.38 3.87 -16.87
N PHE A 116 9.97 5.07 -16.73
CA PHE A 116 10.46 5.84 -17.88
C PHE A 116 11.57 5.12 -18.64
N LEU A 117 12.49 4.47 -17.92
CA LEU A 117 13.56 3.69 -18.54
C LEU A 117 12.99 2.51 -19.35
N GLY A 118 11.97 1.82 -18.82
CA GLY A 118 11.29 0.73 -19.51
C GLY A 118 10.58 1.18 -20.80
N ASP A 119 9.93 2.34 -20.78
CA ASP A 119 9.30 2.93 -21.97
C ASP A 119 10.32 3.25 -23.05
N TYR A 120 11.40 3.93 -22.66
CA TYR A 120 12.48 4.34 -23.56
C TYR A 120 13.15 3.14 -24.25
N LEU A 121 13.50 2.11 -23.48
CA LEU A 121 14.11 0.89 -24.04
C LEU A 121 13.15 0.13 -24.98
N THR A 122 11.85 0.19 -24.73
CA THR A 122 10.84 -0.50 -25.56
C THR A 122 10.60 0.22 -26.88
N LEU A 123 10.64 1.55 -26.90
CA LEU A 123 10.50 2.36 -28.13
C LEU A 123 11.66 2.10 -29.11
N ASN A 124 12.89 2.03 -28.62
CA ASN A 124 14.08 1.81 -29.47
C ASN A 124 14.07 0.44 -30.17
N LYS A 125 13.51 -0.61 -29.54
CA LYS A 125 13.38 -1.93 -30.18
C LYS A 125 12.40 -1.92 -31.35
N LYS A 126 11.38 -1.05 -31.29
CA LYS A 126 10.42 -0.91 -32.39
C LYS A 126 11.08 -0.28 -33.61
N GLU A 127 11.87 0.77 -33.45
CA GLU A 127 12.55 1.43 -34.57
C GLU A 127 13.54 0.51 -35.29
N ILE A 128 14.31 -0.29 -34.55
CA ILE A 128 15.27 -1.26 -35.13
C ILE A 128 14.53 -2.28 -36.00
N TYR A 129 13.41 -2.84 -35.50
CA TYR A 129 12.64 -3.84 -36.25
C TYR A 129 12.04 -3.28 -37.55
N TRP A 130 11.52 -2.04 -37.52
CA TRP A 130 11.00 -1.38 -38.73
C TRP A 130 12.11 -1.04 -39.73
N SER A 131 13.33 -0.73 -39.27
CA SER A 131 14.46 -0.48 -40.17
C SER A 131 14.94 -1.75 -40.89
N GLU A 132 14.97 -2.90 -40.21
CA GLU A 132 15.37 -4.18 -40.81
C GLU A 132 14.31 -4.76 -41.77
N THR A 133 13.03 -4.44 -41.56
CA THR A 133 11.94 -4.86 -42.46
C THR A 133 11.73 -3.95 -43.67
N LEU A 134 12.22 -2.70 -43.64
CA LEU A 134 12.16 -1.78 -44.79
C LEU A 134 13.42 -1.84 -45.68
N LEU A 135 14.49 -2.48 -45.22
CA LEU A 135 15.76 -2.65 -45.94
C LEU A 135 15.94 -4.05 -46.57
N ASN A 136 14.95 -4.94 -46.42
CA ASN A 136 14.83 -6.25 -47.10
C ASN A 136 13.58 -6.27 -47.97
#